data_AF-A0A846NGI9-F1
#
_entry.id   AF-A0A846NGI9-F1
#
_cell.length_a   1.000
_cell.length_b   1.000
_cell.length_c   1.000
_cell.angle_alpha   90.00
_cell.angle_beta   90.00
_cell.angle_gamma   90.00
#
_symmetry.space_group_name_H-M   'P 1'
#
loop_
_entity.id
_entity.type
_entity.pdbx_description
1 polymer ?
#
loop_
_entity_poly.entity_id
_entity_poly.type
_entity_poly.pdbx_seq_one_letter_code
_entity_poly.pdbx_strand_id
1 'polypeptide(L)' 'MIEKEEIRREAEKVLKELSAALGEVDLEETYYVVDEINVTRPDGAPSVDKKFLKILKKNAIHMDEEGNYIMEIGKWVK' A
#
# COMPACT_ATOMS: atom_id res chain seq x y z
N MET A 1 -22.91 10.91 11.85
CA MET A 1 -23.33 9.79 12.74
C MET A 1 -23.79 8.57 11.95
N ILE A 2 -24.59 8.73 10.89
CA ILE A 2 -25.01 7.64 9.98
C ILE A 2 -23.78 6.91 9.36
N GLU A 3 -22.81 7.67 8.88
CA GLU A 3 -21.59 7.17 8.24
C GLU A 3 -20.75 6.24 9.14
N LYS A 4 -20.69 6.51 10.46
CA LYS A 4 -19.94 5.67 11.40
C LYS A 4 -20.61 4.32 11.65
N GLU A 5 -21.94 4.30 11.67
CA GLU A 5 -22.72 3.07 11.87
C GLU A 5 -22.72 2.20 10.61
N GLU A 6 -22.76 2.81 9.42
CA GLU A 6 -22.60 2.11 8.15
C GLU A 6 -21.20 1.49 8.02
N ILE A 7 -20.15 2.24 8.34
CA ILE A 7 -18.76 1.72 8.38
C ILE A 7 -18.67 0.54 9.34
N ARG A 8 -19.26 0.65 10.53
CA ARG A 8 -19.26 -0.43 11.52
C ARG A 8 -19.95 -1.68 10.98
N ARG A 9 -21.14 -1.53 10.40
CA ARG A 9 -21.91 -2.64 9.84
C ARG A 9 -21.16 -3.36 8.73
N GLU A 10 -20.51 -2.60 7.84
CA GLU A 10 -19.69 -3.18 6.77
C GLU A 10 -18.46 -3.90 7.32
N ALA A 11 -17.77 -3.31 8.30
CA ALA A 11 -16.64 -3.95 8.96
C ALA A 11 -17.05 -5.26 9.64
N GLU A 12 -18.18 -5.29 10.35
CA GLU A 12 -18.72 -6.49 10.98
C GLU A 12 -19.07 -7.57 9.95
N LYS A 13 -19.62 -7.17 8.80
CA LYS A 13 -19.89 -8.09 7.68
C LYS A 13 -18.60 -8.71 7.14
N VAL A 14 -17.59 -7.89 6.87
CA VAL A 14 -16.28 -8.35 6.37
C VAL A 14 -15.63 -9.31 7.37
N LEU A 15 -15.63 -8.98 8.66
CA LEU A 15 -15.07 -9.84 9.70
C LEU A 15 -15.80 -11.19 9.75
N LYS A 16 -17.13 -11.20 9.67
CA LYS A 16 -17.92 -12.43 9.69
C LYS A 16 -17.64 -13.32 8.48
N GLU A 17 -17.57 -12.74 7.29
CA GLU A 17 -17.27 -13.47 6.05
C GLU A 17 -15.84 -14.02 6.06
N LEU A 18 -14.88 -13.23 6.53
CA LEU A 18 -13.48 -13.66 6.67
C LEU A 18 -13.35 -14.81 7.69
N SER A 19 -13.92 -14.67 8.89
CA SER A 19 -13.87 -15.73 9.91
C SER A 19 -14.54 -17.02 9.45
N ALA A 20 -15.66 -16.93 8.71
CA ALA A 20 -16.32 -18.11 8.16
C ALA A 20 -15.50 -18.80 7.06
N ALA A 21 -14.80 -18.03 6.22
CA ALA A 21 -13.93 -18.57 5.18
C ALA A 21 -12.64 -19.18 5.75
N LEU A 22 -12.10 -18.56 6.80
CA LEU A 22 -10.86 -18.99 7.45
C LEU A 22 -11.08 -20.24 8.33
N GLY A 23 -12.23 -20.33 9.01
CA GLY A 23 -12.52 -21.41 9.96
C GLY A 23 -11.67 -21.32 11.23
N GLU A 24 -11.54 -22.44 11.95
CA GLU A 24 -10.55 -22.56 13.02
C GLU A 24 -9.20 -22.94 12.41
N VAL A 25 -8.23 -22.04 12.55
CA VAL A 25 -6.86 -22.25 12.08
C VAL A 25 -5.89 -21.93 13.21
N ASP A 26 -5.03 -22.90 13.50
CA ASP A 26 -3.87 -22.72 14.36
C ASP A 26 -2.67 -22.44 13.46
N LEU A 27 -2.40 -21.15 13.23
CA LEU A 27 -1.30 -20.68 12.38
C LEU A 27 -0.20 -20.13 13.27
N GLU A 28 0.99 -20.68 13.16
CA GLU A 28 2.21 -20.01 13.62
C GLU A 28 2.44 -18.78 12.73
N GLU A 29 2.83 -17.64 13.32
CA GLU A 29 3.10 -16.42 12.58
C GLU A 29 4.31 -16.62 11.65
N THR A 30 4.06 -16.80 10.35
CA THR A 30 5.11 -16.90 9.33
C THR A 30 5.22 -15.59 8.56
N TYR A 31 6.30 -14.84 8.78
CA TYR A 31 6.57 -13.60 8.03
C TYR A 31 7.16 -13.86 6.64
N TYR A 32 7.96 -14.92 6.51
CA TYR A 32 8.58 -15.33 5.27
C TYR A 32 8.49 -16.84 5.13
N VAL A 33 8.20 -17.31 3.92
CA VAL A 33 8.18 -18.74 3.57
C VAL A 33 9.61 -19.29 3.38
N VAL A 34 10.60 -18.41 3.41
CA VAL A 34 12.02 -18.69 3.18
C VAL A 34 12.81 -18.47 4.46
N ASP A 35 13.87 -19.25 4.63
CA ASP A 35 14.84 -19.08 5.71
C ASP A 35 15.40 -17.66 5.74
N GLU A 36 15.82 -17.21 6.93
CA GLU A 36 16.39 -15.88 7.12
C GLU A 36 17.68 -15.72 6.30
N ILE A 37 17.56 -15.05 5.15
CA ILE A 37 18.69 -14.73 4.27
C ILE A 37 18.94 -13.23 4.27
N ASN A 38 20.17 -12.83 4.60
CA ASN A 38 20.58 -11.44 4.49
C ASN A 38 20.80 -11.07 3.02
N VAL A 39 19.85 -10.37 2.41
CA VAL A 39 19.96 -9.85 1.04
C VAL A 39 20.45 -8.41 1.08
N THR A 40 21.72 -8.20 0.74
CA THR A 40 22.34 -6.86 0.70
C THR A 40 22.43 -6.34 -0.72
N ARG A 41 22.12 -5.06 -0.93
CA ARG A 41 22.43 -4.35 -2.18
C ARG A 41 23.83 -3.74 -2.06
N PRO A 42 24.69 -3.83 -3.09
CA PRO A 42 25.95 -3.11 -3.09
C PRO A 42 25.71 -1.60 -2.99
N ASP A 43 26.63 -0.92 -2.33
CA ASP A 43 26.62 0.54 -2.29
C ASP A 43 27.00 1.11 -3.67
N GLY A 44 26.39 2.23 -4.03
CA GLY A 44 26.57 2.84 -5.33
C GLY A 44 25.70 4.07 -5.53
N ALA A 45 26.07 4.89 -6.51
CA ALA A 45 25.28 6.06 -6.86
C ALA A 45 23.88 5.63 -7.35
N PRO A 46 22.81 6.32 -6.91
CA PRO A 46 21.47 6.04 -7.41
C PRO A 46 21.42 6.28 -8.92
N SER A 47 20.99 5.29 -9.68
CA SER A 47 20.76 5.44 -11.12
C SER A 47 19.31 5.82 -11.37
N VAL A 48 19.08 6.90 -12.11
CA VAL A 48 17.74 7.24 -12.61
C VAL A 48 17.53 6.55 -13.95
N ASP A 49 16.69 5.52 -13.96
CA ASP A 49 16.24 4.92 -15.22
C ASP A 49 15.25 5.87 -15.92
N LYS A 50 15.65 6.39 -17.08
CA LYS A 50 14.82 7.27 -17.92
C LYS A 50 13.54 6.57 -18.38
N LYS A 51 13.56 5.25 -18.58
CA LYS A 51 12.38 4.47 -18.97
C LYS A 51 11.41 4.38 -17.79
N PHE A 52 11.91 4.10 -16.59
CA PHE A 52 11.11 4.14 -15.36
C PHE A 52 10.46 5.52 -15.17
N LEU A 53 11.23 6.60 -15.27
CA LEU A 53 10.71 7.97 -15.11
C LEU A 53 9.60 8.27 -16.12
N LYS A 54 9.73 7.82 -17.36
CA LYS A 54 8.70 7.98 -18.39
C LYS A 54 7.42 7.23 -18.05
N ILE A 55 7.53 5.99 -17.56
CA ILE A 55 6.38 5.18 -17.16
C ILE A 55 5.67 5.81 -15.95
N LEU A 56 6.45 6.25 -14.96
CA LEU A 56 5.95 6.89 -13.76
C LEU A 56 5.13 8.14 -14.10
N LYS A 57 5.67 9.03 -14.93
CA LYS A 57 4.96 10.25 -15.39
C LYS A 57 3.69 9.92 -16.19
N LYS A 58 3.72 8.88 -17.03
CA LYS A 58 2.55 8.46 -17.80
C LYS A 58 1.39 7.98 -16.91
N ASN A 59 1.71 7.35 -15.78
CA ASN A 59 0.71 6.79 -14.85
C ASN A 59 0.28 7.78 -13.76
N ALA A 60 0.86 8.99 -13.72
CA ALA A 60 0.49 10.01 -12.76
C ALA A 60 -0.96 10.45 -12.99
N ILE A 61 -1.75 10.54 -11.92
CA ILE A 61 -3.16 10.94 -12.02
C ILE A 61 -3.27 12.42 -12.41
N HIS A 62 -2.46 13.27 -11.77
CA HIS A 62 -2.40 14.71 -12.05
C HIS A 62 -0.96 15.21 -12.03
N MET A 63 -0.61 15.99 -13.05
CA MET A 63 0.67 16.68 -13.16
C MET A 63 0.43 18.12 -13.61
N ASP A 64 1.32 19.02 -13.20
CA ASP A 64 1.36 20.39 -13.71
C ASP A 64 2.17 20.49 -15.02
N GLU A 65 2.21 21.70 -15.60
CA GLU A 65 2.93 21.98 -16.86
C GLU A 65 4.46 21.85 -16.72
N GLU A 66 4.98 21.97 -15.50
CA GLU A 66 6.41 21.84 -15.19
C GLU A 66 6.82 20.37 -14.95
N GLY A 67 5.83 19.48 -14.80
CA GLY A 67 6.01 18.05 -14.62
C GLY A 67 6.12 17.59 -13.16
N ASN A 68 5.60 18.38 -12.22
CA ASN A 68 5.43 18.01 -10.82
C ASN A 68 4.11 17.27 -10.60
N TYR A 69 4.02 16.48 -9.53
CA TYR A 69 2.80 15.79 -9.13
C TYR A 69 1.88 16.72 -8.35
N ILE A 70 0.60 16.74 -8.72
CA ILE A 70 -0.43 17.49 -7.99
C ILE A 70 -1.12 16.52 -7.03
N MET A 71 -1.10 16.82 -5.73
CA MET A 71 -1.74 16.02 -4.67
C MET A 71 -2.50 16.91 -3.68
N GLU A 72 -3.53 16.36 -3.03
CA GLU A 72 -4.21 17.05 -1.93
C GLU A 72 -3.24 17.23 -0.75
N ILE A 73 -3.24 18.43 -0.15
CA ILE A 73 -2.47 18.69 1.06
C ILE A 73 -3.05 17.83 2.19
N GLY A 74 -2.22 16.97 2.77
CA GLY A 74 -2.61 16.12 3.88
C GLY A 74 -3.13 16.95 5.05
N LYS A 75 -4.38 16.70 5.47
CA LYS A 75 -5.07 17.42 6.57
C LYS A 75 -4.40 17.26 7.94
N TRP A 76 -3.32 16.49 8.04
CA TRP A 76 -2.51 16.29 9.24
C TRP A 76 -1.34 17.29 9.37
N VAL A 77 -1.04 18.06 8.32
CA VAL A 77 -0.07 19.15 8.37
C VAL A 77 -0.85 20.42 8.66
N LYS A 78 -0.57 21.03 9.82
CA LYS A 78 -1.13 22.33 10.22
C LYS A 78 -0.51 23.47 9.43
#